data_AF-A0A849SXG6-F1
#
_entry.id   AF-A0A849SXG6-F1
#
_cell.length_a   1.000
_cell.length_b   1.000
_cell.length_c   1.000
_cell.angle_alpha   90.00
_cell.angle_beta   90.00
_cell.angle_gamma   90.00
#
_symmetry.space_group_name_H-M   'P 1'
#
loop_
_entity.id
_entity.type
_entity.pdbx_description
1 polymer ?
#
loop_
_entity_poly.entity_id
_entity_poly.type
_entity_poly.pdbx_seq_one_letter_code
_entity_poly.pdbx_strand_id
1 'polypeptide(L)' 'MKIQVFLFSEEESLVLKIENKISDDQRITIREALRFVAKMGGFNGRKSDGEPGTVSIWRGLIKLEAKVEMFRYLKEKYQF' A
#
# COMPACT_ATOMS: atom_id res chain seq x y z
N MET A 1 1.25 -19.22 -17.65
CA MET A 1 1.57 -17.78 -17.68
C MET A 1 0.64 -17.05 -16.72
N LYS A 2 1.10 -16.71 -15.50
CA LYS A 2 0.30 -15.89 -14.58
C LYS A 2 0.45 -14.43 -15.01
N ILE A 3 -0.60 -13.85 -15.56
CA ILE A 3 -0.63 -12.41 -15.85
C ILE A 3 -0.57 -11.69 -14.49
N GLN A 4 0.57 -11.10 -14.13
CA GLN A 4 0.63 -10.13 -13.05
C GLN A 4 0.04 -8.83 -13.58
N VAL A 5 -1.24 -8.59 -13.32
CA VAL A 5 -1.79 -7.24 -13.40
C VAL A 5 -1.20 -6.49 -12.20
N PHE A 6 -0.24 -5.60 -12.45
CA PHE A 6 0.36 -4.76 -11.42
C PHE A 6 -0.60 -3.61 -11.10
N LEU A 7 -1.40 -3.77 -10.05
CA LEU A 7 -2.26 -2.70 -9.53
C LEU A 7 -1.44 -1.60 -8.83
N PHE A 8 -0.26 -1.95 -8.34
CA PHE A 8 0.68 -1.05 -7.65
C PHE A 8 2.05 -1.16 -8.32
N SER A 9 2.73 -0.02 -8.45
CA SER A 9 4.15 0.08 -8.78
C SER A 9 5.03 -0.58 -7.70
N GLU A 10 6.31 -0.76 -8.02
CA GLU A 10 7.29 -1.31 -7.07
C GLU A 10 7.46 -0.39 -5.86
N GLU A 11 7.51 0.93 -6.07
CA GLU A 11 7.66 1.91 -4.99
C GLU A 11 6.43 1.95 -4.08
N GLU A 12 5.22 1.91 -4.64
CA GLU A 12 3.99 1.79 -3.86
C GLU A 12 3.97 0.49 -3.05
N SER A 13 4.39 -0.62 -3.67
CA SER A 13 4.48 -1.92 -3.00
C SER A 13 5.47 -1.86 -1.83
N LEU A 14 6.62 -1.22 -2.02
CA LEU A 14 7.63 -1.05 -0.98
C LEU A 14 7.14 -0.16 0.16
N VAL A 15 6.51 0.98 -0.16
CA VAL A 15 5.93 1.89 0.84
C VAL A 15 4.83 1.20 1.65
N LEU A 16 3.98 0.41 1.00
CA LEU A 16 2.97 -0.40 1.70
C LEU A 16 3.60 -1.40 2.65
N LYS A 17 4.69 -2.07 2.25
CA LYS A 17 5.41 -3.00 3.14
C LYS A 17 6.05 -2.26 4.32
N ILE A 18 6.72 -1.13 4.09
CA ILE A 18 7.34 -0.30 5.13
C ILE A 18 6.29 0.12 6.17
N GLU A 19 5.16 0.69 5.72
CA GLU A 19 4.09 1.17 6.60
C GLU A 19 3.50 0.05 7.47
N ASN A 20 3.42 -1.16 6.91
CA ASN A 20 2.86 -2.32 7.59
C ASN A 20 3.92 -3.20 8.26
N LYS A 21 5.19 -2.74 8.32
CA LYS A 21 6.32 -3.44 8.94
C LYS A 21 6.53 -4.85 8.37
N ILE A 22 6.37 -4.99 7.06
CA ILE A 22 6.59 -6.21 6.29
C ILE A 22 7.99 -6.16 5.69
N SER A 23 8.71 -7.29 5.72
CA SER A 23 10.04 -7.41 5.12
C SER A 23 9.98 -7.24 3.60
N ASP A 24 11.01 -6.66 2.99
CA ASP A 24 10.99 -6.36 1.54
C ASP A 24 11.01 -7.63 0.67
N ASP A 25 11.66 -8.70 1.11
CA ASP A 25 11.65 -9.98 0.41
C ASP A 25 10.28 -10.69 0.47
N GLN A 26 9.42 -10.29 1.40
CA GLN A 26 8.09 -10.88 1.55
C GLN A 26 7.12 -10.33 0.48
N ARG A 27 6.46 -11.26 -0.22
CA ARG A 27 5.41 -10.92 -1.18
C ARG A 27 4.09 -10.61 -0.46
N ILE A 28 3.42 -9.56 -0.92
CA ILE A 28 2.04 -9.23 -0.53
C ILE A 28 1.09 -9.49 -1.70
N THR A 29 -0.12 -9.95 -1.41
CA THR A 29 -1.18 -10.13 -2.40
C THR A 29 -1.88 -8.81 -2.71
N ILE A 30 -2.58 -8.72 -3.84
CA ILE A 30 -3.41 -7.55 -4.20
C ILE A 30 -4.46 -7.28 -3.11
N ARG A 31 -5.06 -8.32 -2.53
CA ARG A 31 -6.05 -8.19 -1.46
C ARG A 31 -5.45 -7.58 -0.19
N GLU A 32 -4.24 -8.00 0.18
CA GLU A 32 -3.52 -7.42 1.33
C GLU A 32 -3.16 -5.96 1.06
N ALA A 33 -2.61 -5.67 -0.12
CA ALA A 33 -2.28 -4.30 -0.52
C ALA A 33 -3.51 -3.37 -0.47
N LEU A 34 -4.64 -3.80 -1.04
CA LEU A 34 -5.91 -3.05 -0.99
C LEU A 34 -6.41 -2.84 0.44
N ARG A 35 -6.24 -3.82 1.33
CA ARG A 35 -6.59 -3.68 2.75
C ARG A 35 -5.66 -2.74 3.49
N PHE A 36 -4.36 -2.74 3.19
CA PHE A 36 -3.41 -1.77 3.74
C PHE A 36 -3.75 -0.35 3.30
N VAL A 37 -4.04 -0.17 2.00
CA VAL A 37 -4.55 1.10 1.45
C VAL A 37 -5.81 1.54 2.20
N ALA A 38 -6.81 0.67 2.28
CA ALA A 38 -8.05 1.03 2.95
C ALA A 38 -7.87 1.37 4.44
N LYS A 39 -6.96 0.69 5.15
CA LYS A 39 -6.62 1.00 6.55
C LYS A 39 -6.12 2.43 6.69
N MET A 40 -5.26 2.89 5.78
CA MET A 40 -4.83 4.30 5.74
C MET A 40 -6.02 5.25 5.56
N GLY A 41 -7.03 4.85 4.78
CA GLY A 41 -8.26 5.61 4.57
C GLY A 41 -9.36 5.46 5.64
N GLY A 42 -9.09 4.75 6.75
CA GLY A 42 -9.99 4.60 7.89
C GLY A 42 -10.75 3.27 7.98
N PHE A 43 -10.36 2.26 7.19
CA PHE A 43 -10.90 0.90 7.36
C PHE A 43 -10.26 0.21 8.57
N ASN A 44 -11.04 -0.05 9.62
CA ASN A 44 -10.52 -0.70 10.83
C ASN A 44 -10.08 -2.15 10.59
N GLY A 45 -10.82 -2.90 9.76
CA GLY A 45 -10.50 -4.28 9.42
C GLY A 45 -10.61 -5.25 10.60
N ARG A 46 -11.65 -5.10 11.43
CA ARG A 46 -11.95 -6.02 12.54
C ARG A 46 -12.44 -7.37 12.00
N LYS A 47 -12.49 -8.37 12.89
CA LYS A 47 -13.07 -9.67 12.57
C LYS A 47 -14.51 -9.47 12.07
N SER A 48 -14.81 -10.03 10.90
CA SER A 48 -16.11 -9.96 10.22
C SER A 48 -16.52 -8.62 9.59
N ASP A 49 -15.64 -7.61 9.51
CA ASP A 49 -15.94 -6.34 8.81
C ASP A 49 -16.06 -6.51 7.26
N GLY A 50 -15.72 -7.68 6.70
CA GLY A 50 -15.75 -7.92 5.25
C GLY A 50 -14.59 -7.24 4.51
N GLU A 51 -14.77 -6.95 3.22
CA GLU A 51 -13.81 -6.20 2.40
C GLU A 51 -14.01 -4.68 2.53
N PRO A 52 -12.94 -3.88 2.36
CA PRO A 52 -13.05 -2.43 2.43
C PRO A 52 -13.94 -1.86 1.32
N GLY A 53 -14.69 -0.80 1.65
CA GLY A 53 -15.49 -0.05 0.67
C GLY A 53 -14.67 0.97 -0.13
N THR A 54 -15.27 1.49 -1.21
CA THR A 54 -14.60 2.40 -2.14
C THR A 54 -14.08 3.69 -1.49
N VAL A 55 -14.79 4.25 -0.51
CA VAL A 55 -14.40 5.52 0.14
C VAL A 55 -13.11 5.35 0.96
N SER A 56 -12.97 4.26 1.71
CA SER A 56 -11.75 4.01 2.49
C SER A 56 -10.58 3.68 1.57
N ILE A 57 -10.82 2.96 0.46
CA ILE A 57 -9.79 2.72 -0.56
C ILE A 57 -9.33 4.05 -1.18
N TRP A 58 -10.25 4.89 -1.67
CA TRP A 58 -9.90 6.16 -2.32
C TRP A 58 -9.12 7.10 -1.40
N ARG A 59 -9.56 7.27 -0.15
CA ARG A 59 -8.82 8.05 0.86
C ARG A 59 -7.45 7.46 1.16
N GLY A 60 -7.37 6.13 1.15
CA GLY A 60 -6.13 5.39 1.31
C GLY A 60 -5.13 5.64 0.19
N LEU A 61 -5.60 5.65 -1.07
CA LEU A 61 -4.78 5.87 -2.25
C LEU A 61 -4.15 7.27 -2.24
N ILE A 62 -4.93 8.31 -1.90
CA ILE A 62 -4.42 9.68 -1.76
C ILE A 62 -3.31 9.75 -0.70
N LYS A 63 -3.48 9.05 0.43
CA LYS A 63 -2.45 8.99 1.48
C LYS A 63 -1.22 8.18 1.06
N LEU A 64 -1.41 7.11 0.29
CA LEU A 64 -0.31 6.33 -0.26
C LEU A 64 0.52 7.18 -1.22
N GLU A 65 -0.13 7.94 -2.11
CA GLU A 65 0.53 8.84 -3.06
C GLU A 65 1.46 9.82 -2.33
N ALA A 66 0.96 10.52 -1.31
CA ALA A 66 1.78 11.44 -0.51
C ALA A 66 2.97 10.74 0.19
N LYS A 67 2.80 9.50 0.66
CA LYS A 67 3.90 8.73 1.26
C LYS A 67 4.93 8.29 0.22
N VAL A 68 4.50 7.94 -0.99
CA VAL A 68 5.39 7.58 -2.10
C VAL A 68 6.18 8.79 -2.57
N GLU A 69 5.57 9.97 -2.65
CA GLU A 69 6.29 11.21 -2.94
C GLU A 69 7.38 11.50 -1.88
N MET A 70 7.04 11.36 -0.59
CA MET A 70 8.02 11.49 0.49
C MET A 70 9.14 10.46 0.35
N PHE A 71 8.80 9.20 0.05
CA PHE A 71 9.79 8.15 -0.16
C PHE A 71 10.75 8.49 -1.30
N ARG A 72 10.23 8.96 -2.45
CA ARG A 72 11.05 9.38 -3.61
C ARG A 72 11.98 10.53 -3.24
N TYR A 73 11.48 11.55 -2.55
CA TYR A 73 12.30 12.68 -2.10
C TYR A 73 13.44 12.23 -1.17
N LEU A 74 13.15 11.35 -0.20
CA LEU A 74 14.17 10.82 0.70
C LEU A 74 15.19 9.97 -0.05
N LYS A 75 14.73 9.12 -0.97
CA LYS A 75 15.60 8.27 -1.81
C LYS A 75 16.58 9.12 -2.63
N GLU A 76 16.08 10.17 -3.28
CA GLU A 76 16.90 11.11 -4.05
C GLU A 76 17.92 11.84 -3.16
N LYS A 77 17.47 12.33 -2.00
CA LYS A 77 18.29 13.13 -1.09
C LYS A 77 19.40 12.34 -0.40
N TYR A 78 19.15 11.07 -0.08
CA TYR A 78 20.04 10.24 0.73
C TYR A 78 20.73 9.10 -0.06
N GLN A 79 20.50 9.01 -1.37
CA GLN A 79 21.25 8.17 -2.32
C GLN A 79 21.29 6.67 -1.97
N PHE A 80 20.13 6.05 -1.73
CA PHE A 80 19.98 4.60 -1.62
C PHE A 80 18.97 4.04 -2.62
#